data_AF-A0A0S8DFB3-F1
#
_entry.id   AF-A0A0S8DFB3-F1
#
_cell.length_a   1.000
_cell.length_b   1.000
_cell.length_c   1.000
_cell.angle_alpha   90.00
_cell.angle_beta   90.00
_cell.angle_gamma   90.00
#
_symmetry.space_group_name_H-M   'P 1'
#
loop_
_entity.id
_entity.type
_entity.pdbx_description
1 polymer ?
#
loop_
_entity_poly.entity_id
_entity_poly.type
_entity_poly.pdbx_seq_one_letter_code
_entity_poly.pdbx_strand_id
1 'polypeptide(L)'
;MAFSVDGNGLVVSVPWNASDTRIRRSIAGAADWILKKLDEWSGHETREQCWSDGEQLAFLGRDLTLKVVEDAVLLPPVLRDQWCLQVTVADAASETRIREAAIGWYRRHAARNFSERIARYAAAMQLPAPRMFLSNARTQWGSCNSKRQVRLNWRLVQAPQEVVDYVVVHELAHLVEMNHSKRFWQIVERHFPDHLAAREHLNERGHWYLDI
;
A
#
# COMPACT_ATOMS: atom_id res chain seq x y z
N MET A 1 -14.06 -19.70 8.44
CA MET A 1 -13.67 -19.84 7.03
C MET A 1 -13.39 -18.45 6.54
N ALA A 2 -12.29 -18.23 5.83
CA ALA A 2 -11.95 -16.92 5.30
C ALA A 2 -11.81 -17.03 3.78
N PHE A 3 -12.31 -16.02 3.08
CA PHE A 3 -12.22 -15.91 1.63
C PHE A 3 -11.35 -14.70 1.30
N SER A 4 -10.43 -14.86 0.36
CA SER A 4 -9.67 -13.76 -0.23
C SER A 4 -9.64 -13.94 -1.73
N VAL A 5 -9.88 -12.86 -2.47
CA VAL A 5 -9.74 -12.85 -3.94
C VAL A 5 -8.56 -11.94 -4.27
N ASP A 6 -7.63 -12.45 -5.07
CA ASP A 6 -6.51 -11.69 -5.63
C ASP A 6 -6.43 -11.91 -7.16
N GLY A 7 -5.38 -11.38 -7.80
CA GLY A 7 -5.17 -11.51 -9.25
C GLY A 7 -5.00 -12.95 -9.76
N ASN A 8 -4.81 -13.93 -8.88
CA ASN A 8 -4.78 -15.36 -9.22
C ASN A 8 -6.11 -16.07 -8.92
N GLY A 9 -7.12 -15.33 -8.45
CA GLY A 9 -8.47 -15.84 -8.20
C GLY A 9 -8.83 -15.97 -6.71
N LEU A 10 -9.78 -16.85 -6.43
CA LEU A 10 -10.30 -17.07 -5.08
C LEU A 10 -9.44 -18.05 -4.28
N VAL A 11 -8.92 -17.60 -3.14
CA VAL A 11 -8.32 -18.45 -2.10
C VAL A 11 -9.30 -18.62 -0.95
N VAL A 12 -9.56 -19.89 -0.59
CA VAL A 12 -10.44 -20.25 0.53
C VAL A 12 -9.63 -20.90 1.65
N SER A 13 -9.54 -20.22 2.79
CA SER A 13 -8.90 -20.74 4.00
C SER A 13 -9.92 -21.46 4.90
N VAL A 14 -9.75 -22.77 5.07
CA VAL A 14 -10.64 -23.66 5.82
C VAL A 14 -9.93 -24.28 7.04
N PRO A 15 -10.63 -24.49 8.17
CA PRO A 15 -10.14 -25.35 9.25
C PRO A 15 -9.89 -26.78 8.73
N TRP A 16 -8.85 -27.45 9.23
CA TRP A 16 -8.43 -28.78 8.78
C TRP A 16 -9.52 -29.86 8.93
N ASN A 17 -10.53 -29.64 9.77
CA ASN A 17 -11.65 -30.54 10.04
C ASN A 17 -12.96 -30.12 9.36
N ALA A 18 -12.92 -29.18 8.41
CA ALA A 18 -14.13 -28.76 7.69
C ALA A 18 -14.57 -29.82 6.68
N SER A 19 -15.85 -30.21 6.72
CA SER A 19 -16.43 -31.12 5.73
C SER A 19 -16.68 -30.43 4.39
N ASP A 20 -16.55 -31.18 3.29
CA ASP A 20 -16.77 -30.67 1.92
C ASP A 20 -18.14 -29.99 1.75
N THR A 21 -19.18 -30.56 2.37
CA THR A 21 -20.54 -29.99 2.38
C THR A 21 -20.59 -28.61 3.04
N ARG A 22 -19.82 -28.40 4.12
CA ARG A 22 -19.74 -27.12 4.83
C ARG A 22 -18.93 -26.09 4.03
N ILE A 23 -17.89 -26.53 3.32
CA ILE A 23 -17.09 -25.69 2.42
C ILE A 23 -17.98 -25.19 1.27
N ARG A 24 -18.65 -26.10 0.55
CA ARG A 24 -19.56 -25.76 -0.56
C ARG A 24 -20.68 -24.82 -0.15
N ARG A 25 -21.30 -25.04 1.01
CA ARG A 25 -22.34 -24.16 1.54
C ARG A 25 -21.82 -22.75 1.86
N SER A 26 -20.59 -22.66 2.37
CA SER A 26 -19.98 -21.37 2.70
C SER A 26 -19.57 -20.61 1.43
N ILE A 27 -19.07 -21.31 0.41
CA ILE A 27 -18.78 -20.73 -0.92
C ILE A 27 -20.08 -20.24 -1.57
N ALA A 28 -21.14 -21.07 -1.58
CA ALA A 28 -22.43 -20.70 -2.15
C ALA A 28 -23.05 -19.48 -1.45
N GLY A 29 -22.93 -19.39 -0.12
CA GLY A 29 -23.40 -18.23 0.65
C GLY A 29 -22.58 -16.96 0.44
N ALA A 30 -21.36 -17.06 -0.08
CA ALA A 30 -20.50 -15.93 -0.42
C ALA A 30 -20.43 -15.67 -1.93
N ALA A 31 -21.20 -16.39 -2.75
CA ALA A 31 -21.07 -16.39 -4.21
C ALA A 31 -21.18 -14.99 -4.83
N ASP A 32 -22.17 -14.19 -4.40
CA ASP A 32 -22.35 -12.83 -4.92
C ASP A 32 -21.16 -11.92 -4.59
N TRP A 33 -20.60 -12.04 -3.38
CA TRP A 33 -19.40 -11.29 -2.97
C TRP A 33 -18.16 -11.77 -3.72
N ILE A 34 -18.01 -13.08 -3.90
CA ILE A 34 -16.90 -13.69 -4.66
C ILE A 34 -16.96 -13.24 -6.12
N LEU A 35 -18.11 -13.34 -6.77
CA LEU A 35 -18.30 -12.96 -8.16
C LEU A 35 -18.09 -11.46 -8.35
N LYS A 36 -18.63 -10.61 -7.46
CA LYS A 36 -18.39 -9.17 -7.49
C LYS A 36 -16.89 -8.85 -7.32
N LYS A 37 -16.20 -9.53 -6.40
CA LYS A 37 -14.76 -9.35 -6.24
C LYS A 37 -13.97 -9.86 -7.44
N LEU A 38 -14.31 -11.02 -7.98
CA LEU A 38 -13.67 -11.55 -9.19
C LEU A 38 -13.93 -10.66 -10.40
N ASP A 39 -15.12 -10.07 -10.53
CA ASP A 39 -15.47 -9.12 -11.58
C ASP A 39 -14.65 -7.84 -11.45
N GLU A 40 -14.59 -7.27 -10.24
CA GLU A 40 -13.68 -6.18 -9.86
C GLU A 40 -12.24 -6.54 -10.31
N TRP A 41 -11.69 -7.68 -9.88
CA TRP A 41 -10.34 -8.13 -10.26
C TRP A 41 -10.16 -8.44 -11.75
N SER A 42 -11.19 -8.91 -12.46
CA SER A 42 -11.11 -9.28 -13.88
C SER A 42 -11.20 -8.09 -14.83
N GLY A 43 -11.79 -6.97 -14.38
CA GLY A 43 -11.73 -5.68 -15.07
C GLY A 43 -10.48 -4.87 -14.72
N HIS A 44 -9.65 -5.33 -13.78
CA HIS A 44 -8.44 -4.64 -13.39
C HIS A 44 -7.26 -5.03 -14.32
N GLU A 45 -7.08 -4.30 -15.42
CA GLU A 45 -5.82 -4.31 -16.19
C GLU A 45 -4.68 -3.82 -15.31
N THR A 46 -4.00 -4.71 -14.58
CA THR A 46 -2.74 -4.39 -13.89
C THR A 46 -1.88 -3.65 -14.90
N ARG A 47 -1.65 -2.34 -14.69
CA ARG A 47 -0.77 -1.57 -15.57
C ARG A 47 0.63 -2.14 -15.41
N GLU A 48 0.99 -3.08 -16.28
CA GLU A 48 2.34 -3.59 -16.36
C GLU A 48 3.23 -2.40 -16.69
N GLN A 49 4.09 -2.06 -15.73
CA GLN A 49 5.05 -0.97 -15.89
C GLN A 49 6.14 -1.43 -16.85
N CYS A 50 6.35 -0.69 -17.93
CA CYS A 50 7.36 -0.99 -18.94
C CYS A 50 8.75 -0.45 -18.54
N TRP A 51 8.85 0.30 -17.44
CA TRP A 51 10.05 0.94 -16.91
C TRP A 51 10.84 1.71 -17.98
N SER A 52 10.16 2.61 -18.68
CA SER A 52 10.68 3.33 -19.84
C SER A 52 10.66 4.86 -19.68
N ASP A 53 11.46 5.59 -20.47
CA ASP A 53 11.47 7.06 -20.45
C ASP A 53 10.09 7.62 -20.82
N GLY A 54 9.62 8.58 -20.02
CA GLY A 54 8.30 9.21 -20.18
C GLY A 54 7.16 8.49 -19.45
N GLU A 55 7.40 7.34 -18.83
CA GLU A 55 6.37 6.59 -18.12
C GLU A 55 5.83 7.33 -16.89
N GLN A 56 4.53 7.17 -16.62
CA GLN A 56 3.84 7.84 -15.53
C GLN A 56 3.76 6.94 -14.29
N LEU A 57 4.31 7.42 -13.17
CA LEU A 57 4.39 6.69 -11.90
C LEU A 57 3.62 7.42 -10.80
N ALA A 58 2.70 6.75 -10.11
CA ALA A 58 1.93 7.38 -9.04
C ALA A 58 2.81 7.74 -7.82
N PHE A 59 2.63 8.93 -7.26
CA PHE A 59 3.33 9.42 -6.07
C PHE A 59 2.49 10.48 -5.35
N LEU A 60 2.11 10.20 -4.11
CA LEU A 60 1.34 11.11 -3.24
C LEU A 60 0.07 11.66 -3.93
N GLY A 61 -0.62 10.82 -4.69
CA GLY A 61 -1.87 11.17 -5.39
C GLY A 61 -1.68 11.95 -6.70
N ARG A 62 -0.45 12.07 -7.20
CA ARG A 62 -0.15 12.65 -8.52
C ARG A 62 0.76 11.73 -9.33
N ASP A 63 0.87 12.00 -10.62
CA ASP A 63 1.75 11.24 -11.51
C ASP A 63 3.10 11.93 -11.65
N LEU A 64 4.17 11.17 -11.44
CA LEU A 64 5.53 11.53 -11.79
C LEU A 64 5.80 11.09 -13.23
N THR A 65 6.51 11.90 -13.99
CA THR A 65 7.11 11.47 -15.25
C THR A 65 8.49 10.90 -14.98
N LEU A 66 8.72 9.65 -15.38
CA LEU A 66 10.01 8.99 -15.29
C LEU A 66 10.94 9.52 -16.40
N LYS A 67 12.09 10.07 -16.02
CA LYS A 67 13.15 10.48 -16.94
C LYS A 67 14.34 9.54 -16.79
N VAL A 68 14.64 8.78 -17.84
CA VAL A 68 15.78 7.86 -17.88
C VAL A 68 16.96 8.59 -18.52
N VAL A 69 18.08 8.59 -17.83
CA VAL A 69 19.34 9.16 -18.30
C VAL A 69 20.38 8.05 -18.34
N GLU A 70 20.95 7.80 -19.52
CA GLU A 70 22.06 6.88 -19.67
C GLU A 70 23.37 7.60 -19.35
N ASP A 71 24.12 7.11 -18.36
CA ASP A 71 25.43 7.65 -18.00
C ASP A 71 26.32 6.57 -17.36
N ALA A 72 27.63 6.64 -17.61
CA ALA A 72 28.62 5.79 -16.96
C ALA A 72 28.75 6.11 -15.45
N VAL A 73 28.46 7.34 -15.05
CA VAL A 73 28.46 7.79 -13.66
C VAL A 73 27.04 7.70 -13.09
N LEU A 74 26.81 6.68 -12.27
CA LEU A 74 25.49 6.42 -11.69
C LEU A 74 25.19 7.39 -10.53
N LEU A 75 24.38 8.41 -10.81
CA LEU A 75 23.86 9.31 -9.79
C LEU A 75 22.61 8.73 -9.10
N PRO A 76 22.39 9.00 -7.80
CA PRO A 76 21.16 8.61 -7.13
C PRO A 76 19.93 9.23 -7.81
N PRO A 77 18.80 8.50 -7.92
CA PRO A 77 17.58 9.06 -8.47
C PRO A 77 17.12 10.30 -7.71
N VAL A 78 16.62 11.28 -8.46
CA VAL A 78 16.29 12.61 -7.95
C VAL A 78 14.98 13.11 -8.54
N LEU A 79 14.18 13.76 -7.70
CA LEU A 79 12.97 14.45 -8.13
C LEU A 79 13.34 15.86 -8.63
N ARG A 80 13.16 16.11 -9.92
CA ARG A 80 13.34 17.41 -10.59
C ARG A 80 11.97 18.05 -10.81
N ASP A 81 11.92 19.39 -10.76
CA ASP A 81 10.74 20.18 -11.11
C ASP A 81 9.43 19.71 -10.46
N GLN A 82 9.54 19.17 -9.25
CA GLN A 82 8.47 18.60 -8.39
C GLN A 82 7.79 17.31 -8.90
N TRP A 83 7.78 17.03 -10.20
CA TRP A 83 7.03 15.90 -10.77
C TRP A 83 7.80 15.08 -11.82
N CYS A 84 9.11 15.29 -11.96
CA CYS A 84 9.95 14.51 -12.85
C CYS A 84 10.93 13.66 -12.03
N LEU A 85 10.77 12.33 -12.04
CA LEU A 85 11.72 11.43 -11.40
C LEU A 85 12.84 11.08 -12.38
N GLN A 86 14.01 11.67 -12.19
CA GLN A 86 15.18 11.32 -12.98
C GLN A 86 15.91 10.11 -12.38
N VAL A 87 16.11 9.08 -13.19
CA VAL A 87 16.87 7.87 -12.88
C VAL A 87 18.06 7.80 -13.82
N THR A 88 19.25 7.59 -13.27
CA THR A 88 20.49 7.42 -14.05
C THR A 88 20.88 5.93 -14.07
N VAL A 89 21.06 5.37 -15.26
CA VAL A 89 21.42 3.96 -15.48
C VAL A 89 22.56 3.85 -16.48
N ALA A 90 23.31 2.75 -16.42
CA ALA A 90 24.41 2.50 -17.37
C ALA A 90 23.92 2.03 -18.75
N ASP A 91 22.66 1.63 -18.84
CA ASP A 91 22.00 1.14 -20.05
C ASP A 91 20.52 1.51 -19.94
N ALA A 92 20.07 2.46 -20.76
CA ALA A 92 18.69 2.94 -20.76
C ALA A 92 17.70 1.93 -21.37
N ALA A 93 18.16 0.86 -22.02
CA ALA A 93 17.31 -0.24 -22.45
C ALA A 93 17.06 -1.27 -21.33
N SER A 94 17.75 -1.17 -20.19
CA SER A 94 17.64 -2.13 -19.09
C SER A 94 16.49 -1.78 -18.13
N GLU A 95 15.29 -2.28 -18.43
CA GLU A 95 14.09 -2.13 -17.58
C GLU A 95 14.35 -2.51 -16.11
N THR A 96 15.08 -3.61 -15.87
CA THR A 96 15.43 -4.08 -14.53
C THR A 96 16.21 -3.02 -13.74
N ARG A 97 17.20 -2.35 -14.35
CA ARG A 97 18.00 -1.33 -13.66
C ARG A 97 17.19 -0.08 -13.38
N ILE A 98 16.34 0.32 -14.33
CA ILE A 98 15.44 1.47 -14.20
C ILE A 98 14.46 1.22 -13.03
N ARG A 99 13.83 0.05 -13.03
CA ARG A 99 12.95 -0.44 -11.97
C ARG A 99 13.61 -0.43 -10.61
N GLU A 100 14.79 -1.02 -10.47
CA GLU A 100 15.49 -1.10 -9.18
C GLU A 100 15.83 0.29 -8.63
N ALA A 101 16.31 1.19 -9.49
CA ALA A 101 16.62 2.56 -9.12
C ALA A 101 15.36 3.33 -8.67
N ALA A 102 14.27 3.24 -9.42
CA ALA A 102 13.00 3.86 -9.08
C ALA A 102 12.41 3.29 -7.76
N ILE A 103 12.38 1.97 -7.58
CA ILE A 103 11.93 1.35 -6.32
C ILE A 103 12.78 1.80 -5.14
N GLY A 104 14.11 1.88 -5.33
CA GLY A 104 15.02 2.39 -4.31
C GLY A 104 14.67 3.83 -3.90
N TRP A 105 14.31 4.67 -4.87
CA TRP A 105 13.84 6.04 -4.62
C TRP A 105 12.50 6.06 -3.86
N TYR A 106 11.53 5.25 -4.28
CA TYR A 106 10.23 5.12 -3.61
C TYR A 106 10.37 4.70 -2.15
N ARG A 107 11.21 3.70 -1.86
CA ARG A 107 11.46 3.25 -0.48
C ARG A 107 12.05 4.36 0.38
N ARG A 108 13.03 5.12 -0.13
CA ARG A 108 13.60 6.25 0.62
C ARG A 108 12.56 7.34 0.90
N HIS A 109 11.75 7.69 -0.10
CA HIS A 109 10.70 8.70 0.06
C HIS A 109 9.57 8.24 0.98
N ALA A 110 9.14 6.98 0.87
CA ALA A 110 8.19 6.36 1.78
C ALA A 110 8.69 6.40 3.23
N ALA A 111 9.94 5.99 3.48
CA ALA A 111 10.52 6.02 4.83
C ALA A 111 10.49 7.43 5.44
N ARG A 112 10.88 8.45 4.65
CA ARG A 112 10.87 9.84 5.10
C ARG A 112 9.45 10.32 5.37
N ASN A 113 8.55 10.21 4.39
CA ASN A 113 7.17 10.66 4.49
C ASN A 113 6.46 9.99 5.68
N PHE A 114 6.52 8.67 5.78
CA PHE A 114 5.84 7.94 6.85
C PHE A 114 6.38 8.28 8.23
N SER A 115 7.69 8.53 8.37
CA SER A 115 8.28 8.96 9.64
C SER A 115 7.73 10.33 10.08
N GLU A 116 7.61 11.28 9.14
CA GLU A 116 7.01 12.58 9.39
C GLU A 116 5.54 12.46 9.79
N ARG A 117 4.77 11.60 9.11
CA ARG A 117 3.35 11.37 9.42
C ARG A 117 3.17 10.71 10.78
N ILE A 118 3.97 9.69 11.09
CA ILE A 118 3.94 9.05 12.41
C ILE A 118 4.26 10.06 13.50
N ALA A 119 5.29 10.89 13.34
CA ALA A 119 5.64 11.89 14.33
C ALA A 119 4.47 12.89 14.57
N ARG A 120 3.87 13.38 13.49
CA ARG A 120 2.72 14.30 13.53
C ARG A 120 1.52 13.69 14.28
N TYR A 121 1.07 12.51 13.85
CA TYR A 121 -0.13 11.90 14.41
C TYR A 121 0.09 11.29 15.79
N ALA A 122 1.27 10.74 16.08
CA ALA A 122 1.60 10.28 17.43
C ALA A 122 1.54 11.45 18.42
N ALA A 123 2.10 12.62 18.06
CA ALA A 123 1.99 13.81 18.89
C ALA A 123 0.52 14.26 19.09
N ALA A 124 -0.28 14.31 18.01
CA ALA A 124 -1.69 14.67 18.08
C ALA A 124 -2.54 13.69 18.92
N MET A 125 -2.17 12.41 18.92
CA MET A 125 -2.79 11.34 19.70
C MET A 125 -2.20 11.21 21.11
N GLN A 126 -1.20 12.02 21.47
CA GLN A 126 -0.49 11.99 22.75
C GLN A 126 0.16 10.61 23.02
N LEU A 127 0.68 10.00 21.97
CA LEU A 127 1.38 8.72 21.99
C LEU A 127 2.89 8.93 21.82
N PRO A 128 3.74 8.07 22.44
CA PRO A 128 5.14 8.02 22.08
C PRO A 128 5.26 7.57 20.61
N ALA A 129 6.16 8.20 19.85
CA ALA A 129 6.41 7.80 18.47
C ALA A 129 6.93 6.34 18.43
N PRO A 130 6.19 5.40 17.82
CA PRO A 130 6.63 4.01 17.74
C PRO A 130 7.82 3.86 16.79
N ARG A 131 8.53 2.74 16.90
CA ARG A 131 9.46 2.33 15.85
C ARG A 131 8.67 1.98 14.59
N MET A 132 9.08 2.56 13.46
CA MET A 132 8.50 2.28 12.15
C MET A 132 9.46 1.48 11.28
N PHE A 133 8.91 0.54 10.52
CA PHE A 133 9.63 -0.20 9.49
C PHE A 133 8.83 -0.16 8.18
N LEU A 134 9.55 -0.13 7.05
CA LEU A 134 8.92 -0.40 5.77
C LEU A 134 8.63 -1.91 5.63
N SER A 135 7.50 -2.22 5.01
CA SER A 135 7.10 -3.57 4.64
C SER A 135 6.92 -3.68 3.13
N ASN A 136 6.89 -4.91 2.63
CA ASN A 136 6.57 -5.26 1.24
C ASN A 136 5.40 -6.26 1.20
N ALA A 137 4.49 -6.18 2.18
CA ALA A 137 3.38 -7.12 2.31
C ALA A 137 2.44 -7.00 1.10
N ARG A 138 1.90 -8.11 0.60
CA ARG A 138 0.99 -8.10 -0.56
C ARG A 138 -0.45 -7.75 -0.19
N THR A 139 -0.87 -8.08 1.02
CA THR A 139 -2.29 -8.05 1.42
C THR A 139 -2.63 -6.93 2.40
N GLN A 140 -1.64 -6.15 2.84
CA GLN A 140 -1.83 -5.16 3.91
C GLN A 140 -1.00 -3.89 3.66
N TRP A 141 -1.61 -2.74 3.94
CA TRP A 141 -0.96 -1.42 3.85
C TRP A 141 -0.20 -1.05 5.13
N GLY A 142 -0.63 -1.58 6.27
CA GLY A 142 -0.01 -1.37 7.57
C GLY A 142 -0.21 -2.56 8.50
N SER A 143 0.60 -2.61 9.57
CA SER A 143 0.34 -3.44 10.75
C SER A 143 1.03 -2.89 11.99
N CYS A 144 0.44 -3.16 13.15
CA CYS A 144 1.01 -2.89 14.46
C CYS A 144 1.02 -4.18 15.30
N ASN A 145 2.14 -4.47 15.96
CA ASN A 145 2.28 -5.66 16.81
C ASN A 145 2.24 -5.34 18.32
N SER A 146 2.16 -6.38 19.14
CA SER A 146 2.15 -6.26 20.62
C SER A 146 3.41 -5.61 21.19
N LYS A 147 4.51 -5.56 20.44
CA LYS A 147 5.75 -4.83 20.79
C LYS A 147 5.68 -3.35 20.39
N ARG A 148 4.52 -2.84 20.00
CA ARG A 148 4.27 -1.45 19.59
C ARG A 148 5.15 -1.01 18.42
N GLN A 149 5.44 -1.93 17.51
CA GLN A 149 6.15 -1.64 16.26
C GLN A 149 5.13 -1.48 15.14
N VAL A 150 5.26 -0.38 14.39
CA VAL A 150 4.43 -0.10 13.21
C VAL A 150 5.19 -0.49 11.96
N ARG A 151 4.52 -1.19 11.04
CA ARG A 151 5.05 -1.55 9.73
C ARG A 151 4.13 -0.96 8.67
N LEU A 152 4.68 -0.21 7.72
CA LEU A 152 3.92 0.40 6.63
C LEU A 152 4.45 -0.08 5.29
N ASN A 153 3.56 -0.47 4.38
CA ASN A 153 3.94 -0.91 3.04
C ASN A 153 4.51 0.28 2.27
N TRP A 154 5.73 0.17 1.74
CA TRP A 154 6.36 1.29 1.04
C TRP A 154 5.55 1.76 -0.18
N ARG A 155 4.78 0.85 -0.80
CA ARG A 155 3.90 1.17 -1.93
C ARG A 155 2.81 2.17 -1.57
N LEU A 156 2.45 2.31 -0.29
CA LEU A 156 1.45 3.25 0.19
C LEU A 156 1.78 4.71 -0.19
N VAL A 157 3.07 5.05 -0.41
CA VAL A 157 3.48 6.41 -0.81
C VAL A 157 2.97 6.81 -2.21
N GLN A 158 2.43 5.86 -2.97
CA GLN A 158 1.76 6.13 -4.24
C GLN A 158 0.35 6.70 -4.05
N ALA A 159 -0.27 6.43 -2.89
CA ALA A 159 -1.59 6.94 -2.54
C ALA A 159 -1.58 8.44 -2.25
N PRO A 160 -2.72 9.13 -2.42
CA PRO A 160 -2.88 10.51 -1.93
C PRO A 160 -2.47 10.64 -0.46
N GLN A 161 -1.96 11.81 -0.10
CA GLN A 161 -1.37 12.03 1.22
C GLN A 161 -2.36 11.76 2.37
N GLU A 162 -3.63 12.10 2.18
CA GLU A 162 -4.72 11.84 3.11
C GLU A 162 -4.97 10.34 3.33
N VAL A 163 -4.76 9.51 2.31
CA VAL A 163 -4.86 8.05 2.42
C VAL A 163 -3.67 7.49 3.19
N VAL A 164 -2.47 8.03 2.97
CA VAL A 164 -1.29 7.70 3.78
C VAL A 164 -1.54 8.06 5.26
N ASP A 165 -2.06 9.26 5.50
CA ASP A 165 -2.36 9.78 6.84
C ASP A 165 -3.41 8.90 7.54
N TYR A 166 -4.46 8.46 6.84
CA TYR A 166 -5.44 7.50 7.36
C TYR A 166 -4.79 6.19 7.82
N VAL A 167 -3.94 5.56 7.00
CA VAL A 167 -3.28 4.30 7.40
C VAL A 167 -2.36 4.52 8.59
N VAL A 168 -1.64 5.64 8.65
CA VAL A 168 -0.82 5.99 9.81
C VAL A 168 -1.67 6.11 11.08
N VAL A 169 -2.81 6.82 11.02
CA VAL A 169 -3.74 6.94 12.16
C VAL A 169 -4.31 5.57 12.55
N HIS A 170 -4.64 4.72 11.58
CA HIS A 170 -5.10 3.35 11.83
C HIS A 170 -4.08 2.54 12.63
N GLU A 171 -2.81 2.54 12.20
CA GLU A 171 -1.76 1.81 12.90
C GLU A 171 -1.42 2.41 14.27
N LEU A 172 -1.51 3.73 14.43
CA LEU A 172 -1.32 4.37 15.73
C LEU A 172 -2.48 4.09 16.68
N ALA A 173 -3.72 3.98 16.18
CA ALA A 173 -4.87 3.60 17.00
C ALA A 173 -4.70 2.19 17.60
N HIS A 174 -4.01 1.29 16.90
CA HIS A 174 -3.67 -0.03 17.45
C HIS A 174 -2.79 0.04 18.70
N LEU A 175 -1.99 1.11 18.88
CA LEU A 175 -1.21 1.30 20.10
C LEU A 175 -2.05 1.56 21.36
N VAL A 176 -3.33 1.89 21.17
CA VAL A 176 -4.31 2.13 22.24
C VAL A 176 -5.31 0.97 22.34
N GLU A 177 -5.78 0.46 21.21
CA GLU A 177 -6.75 -0.64 21.13
C GLU A 177 -6.35 -1.63 20.03
N MET A 178 -5.90 -2.83 20.42
CA MET A 178 -5.30 -3.79 19.48
C MET A 178 -6.29 -4.49 18.54
N ASN A 179 -7.58 -4.50 18.88
CA ASN A 179 -8.64 -5.08 18.06
C ASN A 179 -9.46 -3.98 17.37
N HIS A 180 -10.16 -4.29 16.29
CA HIS A 180 -11.02 -3.34 15.58
C HIS A 180 -12.40 -3.16 16.26
N SER A 181 -12.45 -3.03 17.59
CA SER A 181 -13.69 -2.79 18.34
C SER A 181 -14.28 -1.40 18.04
N LYS A 182 -15.49 -1.15 18.56
CA LYS A 182 -16.11 0.18 18.52
C LYS A 182 -15.20 1.28 19.08
N ARG A 183 -14.45 0.97 20.14
CA ARG A 183 -13.48 1.90 20.75
C ARG A 183 -12.34 2.24 19.80
N PHE A 184 -11.81 1.26 19.06
CA PHE A 184 -10.79 1.49 18.04
C PHE A 184 -11.29 2.46 16.97
N TRP A 185 -12.48 2.23 16.41
CA TRP A 185 -13.01 3.09 15.35
C TRP A 185 -13.33 4.50 15.84
N GLN A 186 -13.78 4.67 17.09
CA GLN A 186 -13.93 5.99 17.71
C GLN A 186 -12.61 6.76 17.80
N ILE A 187 -11.49 6.07 18.07
CA ILE A 187 -10.16 6.71 18.09
C ILE A 187 -9.76 7.13 16.67
N VAL A 188 -9.93 6.25 15.68
CA VAL A 188 -9.63 6.56 14.28
C VAL A 188 -10.44 7.77 13.81
N GLU A 189 -11.76 7.75 13.97
CA GLU A 189 -12.67 8.83 13.55
C GLU A 189 -12.34 10.16 14.23
N ARG A 190 -11.98 10.14 15.52
CA ARG A 190 -11.57 11.35 16.25
C ARG A 190 -10.34 12.04 15.64
N HIS A 191 -9.40 11.26 15.13
CA HIS A 191 -8.12 11.79 14.60
C HIS A 191 -8.10 11.89 13.07
N PHE A 192 -9.02 11.21 12.39
CA PHE A 192 -9.20 11.23 10.95
C PHE A 192 -10.69 10.98 10.60
N PRO A 193 -11.53 12.03 10.56
CA PRO A 193 -12.97 11.88 10.33
C PRO A 193 -13.31 11.20 8.99
N ASP A 194 -12.57 11.53 7.93
CA ASP A 194 -12.80 11.04 6.55
C ASP A 194 -12.28 9.61 6.29
N HIS A 195 -12.11 8.81 7.35
CA HIS A 195 -11.52 7.48 7.29
C HIS A 195 -12.27 6.50 6.37
N LEU A 196 -13.58 6.68 6.21
CA LEU A 196 -14.38 5.85 5.30
C LEU A 196 -13.99 6.06 3.84
N ALA A 197 -13.83 7.31 3.40
CA ALA A 197 -13.40 7.65 2.04
C ALA A 197 -11.97 7.16 1.76
N ALA A 198 -11.06 7.34 2.72
CA ALA A 198 -9.69 6.84 2.59
C ALA A 198 -9.63 5.30 2.51
N ARG A 199 -10.51 4.59 3.24
CA ARG A 199 -10.63 3.14 3.18
C ARG A 199 -11.20 2.67 1.84
N GLU A 200 -12.20 3.37 1.32
CA GLU A 200 -12.77 3.12 -0.01
C GLU A 200 -11.71 3.28 -1.11
N HIS A 201 -10.93 4.36 -1.06
CA HIS A 201 -9.82 4.58 -1.99
C HIS A 201 -8.83 3.41 -2.00
N LEU A 202 -8.45 2.86 -0.84
CA LEU A 202 -7.54 1.71 -0.79
C LEU A 202 -8.15 0.42 -1.35
N ASN A 203 -9.47 0.24 -1.19
CA ASN A 203 -10.16 -0.92 -1.76
C ASN A 203 -10.23 -0.82 -3.29
N GLU A 204 -10.50 0.38 -3.81
CA GLU A 204 -10.67 0.63 -5.24
C GLU A 204 -9.36 0.82 -6.00
N ARG A 205 -8.33 1.37 -5.35
CA ARG A 205 -7.09 1.75 -6.03
C ARG A 205 -5.82 1.13 -5.47
N GLY A 206 -5.87 0.50 -4.30
CA GLY A 206 -4.68 -0.06 -3.66
C GLY A 206 -3.96 -1.09 -4.53
N HIS A 207 -4.71 -1.88 -5.30
CA HIS A 207 -4.16 -2.90 -6.18
C HIS A 207 -3.42 -2.31 -7.41
N TRP A 208 -3.59 -1.01 -7.73
CA TRP A 208 -2.87 -0.33 -8.81
C TRP A 208 -1.46 0.13 -8.43
N TYR A 209 -1.16 0.18 -7.13
CA TYR A 209 0.15 0.63 -6.67
C TYR A 209 1.19 -0.43 -6.95
N LEU A 210 2.12 -0.12 -7.85
CA LEU A 210 3.25 -0.94 -8.30
C LEU A 210 3.24 -2.37 -7.75
N ASP A 211 2.50 -3.29 -8.36
CA ASP A 211 2.60 -4.70 -8.00
C ASP A 211 3.81 -5.29 -8.72
N ILE A 212 4.87 -5.59 -7.95
CA ILE A 212 6.20 -5.95 -8.46
C ILE A 212 6.91 -6.96 -7.59
#